data_AF-A0A9E6WBH2-F1
#
_entry.id   AF-A0A9E6WBH2-F1
#
_cell.length_a   1.000
_cell.length_b   1.000
_cell.length_c   1.000
_cell.angle_alpha   90.00
_cell.angle_beta   90.00
_cell.angle_gamma   90.00
#
_symmetry.space_group_name_H-M   'P 1'
#
loop_
_entity.id
_entity.type
_entity.pdbx_description
1 polymer ?
#
loop_
_entity_poly.entity_id
_entity_poly.type
_entity_poly.pdbx_seq_one_letter_code
_entity_poly.pdbx_strand_id
1 'polypeptide(L)'
;MSPANPSQLIVPPPVFESYLALGIYAGIAIFLITVLLLLSWGLGHKTRSRQKQEPYESGILPLDNARLKGPVPFYLVAIFFVVFDVEVIFVASWAVASDRLGWSGFAHVCFFIFILFLGLVHIWKTGGLDWEPRAQREQRRAQNDQRREQGSAT
;
A
#
# COMPACT_ATOMS: atom_id res chain seq x y z
N MET A 1 -23.77 20.07 37.89
CA MET A 1 -23.28 19.40 36.67
C MET A 1 -24.47 18.72 36.01
N SER A 2 -24.97 19.25 34.89
CA SER A 2 -26.10 18.65 34.19
C SER A 2 -25.62 17.38 33.46
N PRO A 3 -26.29 16.22 33.60
CA PRO A 3 -25.92 15.03 32.85
C PRO A 3 -26.08 15.32 31.34
N ALA A 4 -25.05 15.03 30.55
CA ALA A 4 -25.11 15.17 29.10
C ALA A 4 -26.25 14.31 28.55
N ASN A 5 -27.16 14.92 27.80
CA ASN A 5 -28.31 14.23 27.22
C ASN A 5 -27.83 13.33 26.06
N PRO A 6 -28.03 12.00 26.11
CA PRO A 6 -27.53 11.08 25.09
C PRO A 6 -28.08 11.34 23.69
N SER A 7 -29.20 12.07 23.55
CA SER A 7 -29.74 12.46 22.24
C SER A 7 -28.89 13.49 21.49
N GLN A 8 -28.02 14.24 22.18
CA GLN A 8 -27.10 15.20 21.57
C GLN A 8 -25.86 14.54 20.95
N LEU A 9 -25.64 13.25 21.22
CA LEU A 9 -24.53 12.46 20.66
C LEU A 9 -24.90 11.78 19.33
N ILE A 10 -26.18 11.81 18.95
CA ILE A 10 -26.66 11.19 17.72
C ILE A 10 -26.51 12.21 16.59
N VAL A 11 -25.46 12.05 15.80
CA VAL A 11 -25.26 12.85 14.58
C VAL A 11 -26.38 12.49 13.59
N PRO A 12 -27.15 13.48 13.09
CA PRO A 12 -28.19 13.20 12.11
C PRO A 12 -27.59 12.55 10.87
N PRO A 13 -28.33 11.67 10.16
CA PRO A 13 -27.84 11.09 8.92
C PRO A 13 -27.46 12.21 7.95
N PRO A 14 -26.34 12.06 7.21
CA PRO A 14 -25.90 13.08 6.27
C PRO A 14 -27.02 13.37 5.28
N VAL A 15 -27.44 14.63 5.23
CA VAL A 15 -28.41 15.12 4.27
C VAL A 15 -27.73 15.39 2.93
N PHE A 16 -28.52 15.60 1.88
CA PHE A 16 -28.01 15.89 0.54
C PHE A 16 -26.96 17.02 0.54
N GLU A 17 -27.18 18.07 1.33
CA GLU A 17 -26.25 19.19 1.51
C GLU A 17 -24.87 18.75 2.02
N SER A 18 -24.80 17.72 2.87
CA SER A 18 -23.53 17.19 3.38
C SER A 18 -22.71 16.51 2.27
N TYR A 19 -23.36 15.77 1.37
CA TYR A 19 -22.71 15.17 0.21
C TYR A 19 -22.30 16.23 -0.82
N LEU A 20 -23.15 17.24 -1.02
CA LEU A 20 -22.85 18.38 -1.89
C LEU A 20 -21.64 19.16 -1.36
N ALA A 21 -21.59 19.44 -0.05
CA ALA A 21 -20.46 20.11 0.59
C ALA A 21 -19.15 19.29 0.44
N LEU A 22 -19.21 17.98 0.64
CA LEU A 22 -18.07 17.09 0.41
C LEU A 22 -17.60 17.12 -1.05
N GLY A 23 -18.53 17.08 -2.00
CA GLY A 23 -18.25 17.15 -3.43
C GLY A 23 -17.60 18.49 -3.82
N ILE A 24 -18.13 19.61 -3.33
CA ILE A 24 -17.56 20.95 -3.55
C ILE A 24 -16.15 21.02 -2.97
N TYR A 25 -15.95 20.53 -1.74
CA TYR A 25 -14.63 20.54 -1.10
C TYR A 25 -13.61 19.74 -1.91
N ALA A 26 -13.95 18.52 -2.32
CA ALA A 26 -13.09 17.70 -3.16
C ALA A 26 -12.81 18.38 -4.51
N GLY A 27 -13.81 19.00 -5.12
CA GLY A 27 -13.69 19.78 -6.34
C GLY A 27 -12.73 20.97 -6.20
N ILE A 28 -12.85 21.75 -5.13
CA ILE A 28 -11.94 22.87 -4.83
C ILE A 28 -10.51 22.36 -4.63
N ALA A 29 -10.32 21.25 -3.91
CA ALA A 29 -8.99 20.68 -3.70
C ALA A 29 -8.33 20.25 -5.02
N ILE A 30 -9.06 19.52 -5.88
CA ILE A 30 -8.57 19.10 -7.20
C ILE A 30 -8.31 20.32 -8.08
N PHE A 31 -9.20 21.31 -8.06
CA PHE A 31 -9.05 22.56 -8.81
C PHE A 31 -7.78 23.30 -8.38
N LEU A 32 -7.54 23.44 -7.07
CA LEU A 32 -6.35 24.09 -6.54
C LEU A 32 -5.07 23.37 -6.96
N ILE A 33 -5.02 22.04 -6.83
CA ILE A 33 -3.87 21.23 -7.29
C ILE A 33 -3.63 21.46 -8.78
N THR A 34 -4.70 21.44 -9.59
CA THR A 34 -4.61 21.65 -11.03
C THR A 34 -4.09 23.04 -11.37
N VAL A 35 -4.62 24.10 -10.73
CA VAL A 35 -4.16 25.48 -10.93
C VAL A 35 -2.69 25.63 -10.55
N LEU A 36 -2.26 25.07 -9.42
CA LEU A 36 -0.87 25.13 -8.98
C LEU A 36 0.07 24.42 -9.97
N LEU A 37 -0.32 23.24 -10.47
CA LEU A 37 0.47 22.53 -11.49
C LEU A 37 0.52 23.30 -12.81
N LEU A 38 -0.59 23.89 -13.26
CA LEU A 38 -0.63 24.71 -14.46
C LEU A 38 0.20 25.99 -14.31
N LEU A 39 0.13 26.63 -13.16
CA LEU A 39 0.91 27.83 -12.86
C LEU A 39 2.41 27.50 -12.79
N SER A 40 2.77 26.40 -12.15
CA SER A 40 4.15 25.88 -12.13
C SER A 40 4.65 25.58 -13.54
N TRP A 41 3.83 24.94 -14.37
CA TRP A 41 4.16 24.64 -15.76
C TRP A 41 4.24 25.89 -16.66
N GLY A 42 3.41 26.91 -16.40
CA GLY A 42 3.37 28.16 -17.14
C GLY A 42 4.49 29.13 -16.79
N LEU A 43 4.76 29.32 -15.49
CA LEU A 43 5.80 30.23 -14.99
C LEU A 43 7.19 29.57 -14.97
N GLY A 44 7.26 28.23 -14.97
CA GLY A 44 8.53 27.50 -14.97
C GLY A 44 9.35 27.74 -16.24
N HIS A 45 10.63 28.05 -16.07
CA HIS A 45 11.55 28.22 -17.19
C HIS A 45 11.74 26.89 -17.95
N LYS A 46 11.20 26.80 -19.16
CA LYS A 46 11.22 25.59 -19.99
C LYS A 46 12.59 25.43 -20.66
N THR A 47 13.43 24.59 -20.06
CA THR A 47 14.76 24.25 -20.59
C THR A 47 14.74 22.85 -21.19
N ARG A 48 14.74 22.77 -22.53
CA ARG A 48 14.80 21.52 -23.28
C ARG A 48 16.24 21.24 -23.69
N SER A 49 16.99 20.55 -22.83
CA SER A 49 18.30 19.97 -23.17
C SER A 49 18.15 18.45 -23.22
N ARG A 50 18.78 17.81 -24.21
CA ARG A 50 18.82 16.34 -24.35
C ARG A 50 19.23 15.67 -23.03
N GLN A 51 20.25 16.22 -22.36
CA GLN A 51 20.78 15.68 -21.11
C GLN A 51 19.82 15.83 -19.91
N LYS A 52 18.87 16.78 -19.95
CA LYS A 52 17.81 16.91 -18.91
C LYS A 52 16.64 15.96 -19.14
N GLN A 53 16.55 15.34 -20.31
CA GLN A 53 15.50 14.40 -20.70
C GLN A 53 15.97 12.94 -20.61
N GLU A 54 17.26 12.72 -20.32
CA GLU A 54 17.81 11.39 -20.10
C GLU A 54 17.56 10.93 -18.64
N PRO A 55 17.24 9.65 -18.40
CA PRO A 55 17.10 9.10 -17.05
C PRO A 55 18.35 9.36 -16.20
N TYR A 56 18.14 9.71 -14.94
CA TYR A 56 19.24 9.92 -14.01
C TYR A 56 19.88 8.58 -13.62
N GLU A 57 21.13 8.39 -14.02
CA GLU A 57 21.91 7.17 -13.78
C GLU A 57 23.25 7.50 -13.10
N SER A 58 23.29 8.49 -12.20
CA SER A 58 24.51 8.89 -11.46
C SER A 58 25.77 9.14 -12.33
N GLY A 59 25.59 9.50 -13.60
CA GLY A 59 26.68 9.79 -14.54
C GLY A 59 27.04 8.67 -15.52
N ILE A 60 26.35 7.51 -15.50
CA ILE A 60 26.49 6.49 -16.54
C ILE A 60 25.43 6.68 -17.64
N LEU A 61 25.71 6.20 -18.86
CA LEU A 61 24.70 6.22 -19.92
C LEU A 61 23.58 5.22 -19.58
N PRO A 62 22.31 5.62 -19.75
CA PRO A 62 21.19 4.74 -19.48
C PRO A 62 21.27 3.50 -20.38
N LEU A 63 21.19 2.32 -19.78
CA LEU A 63 21.11 1.08 -20.53
C LEU A 63 19.69 0.96 -21.12
N ASP A 64 19.60 0.65 -22.41
CA ASP A 64 18.36 0.55 -23.19
C ASP A 64 17.38 -0.53 -22.66
N ASN A 65 17.85 -1.40 -21.76
CA ASN A 65 17.09 -2.54 -21.24
C ASN A 65 16.83 -2.43 -19.73
N ALA A 66 15.93 -1.54 -19.33
CA ALA A 66 15.33 -1.52 -17.99
C ALA A 66 14.26 -2.62 -17.79
N ARG A 67 14.42 -3.80 -18.41
CA ARG A 67 13.55 -4.96 -18.17
C ARG A 67 14.03 -5.71 -16.94
N LEU A 68 13.94 -5.04 -15.79
CA LEU A 68 14.02 -5.70 -14.50
C LEU A 68 12.81 -6.66 -14.43
N LYS A 69 13.07 -7.97 -14.32
CA LYS A 69 12.06 -8.91 -13.82
C LYS A 69 11.80 -8.46 -12.38
N GLY A 70 10.79 -7.61 -12.19
CA GLY A 70 10.42 -7.06 -10.89
C GLY A 70 10.28 -8.21 -9.90
N PRO A 71 10.81 -8.06 -8.67
CA PRO A 71 10.81 -9.16 -7.73
C PRO A 71 9.35 -9.56 -7.44
N VAL A 72 9.10 -10.87 -7.50
CA VAL A 72 7.81 -11.54 -7.27
C VAL A 72 7.09 -11.20 -5.94
N PRO A 73 7.75 -10.78 -4.82
CA PRO A 73 7.07 -10.61 -3.55
C PRO A 73 5.98 -9.52 -3.54
N PHE A 74 6.07 -8.52 -4.41
CA PHE A 74 5.07 -7.43 -4.46
C PHE A 74 3.66 -7.93 -4.75
N TYR A 75 3.54 -8.98 -5.56
CA TYR A 75 2.25 -9.57 -5.90
C TYR A 75 1.61 -10.30 -4.71
N LEU A 76 2.42 -11.04 -3.93
CA LEU A 76 1.94 -11.75 -2.73
C LEU A 76 1.46 -10.77 -1.66
N VAL A 77 2.19 -9.67 -1.46
CA VAL A 77 1.77 -8.58 -0.57
C VAL A 77 0.50 -7.91 -1.06
N ALA A 78 0.39 -7.63 -2.37
CA ALA A 78 -0.78 -6.98 -2.95
C ALA A 78 -2.06 -7.83 -2.79
N ILE A 79 -2.01 -9.13 -3.08
CA ILE A 79 -3.16 -10.02 -2.85
C ILE A 79 -3.51 -10.10 -1.38
N PHE A 80 -2.51 -10.25 -0.52
CA PHE A 80 -2.75 -10.31 0.93
C PHE A 80 -3.42 -9.02 1.43
N PHE A 81 -2.98 -7.85 0.94
CA PHE A 81 -3.61 -6.57 1.25
C PHE A 81 -5.06 -6.52 0.79
N VAL A 82 -5.37 -6.93 -0.44
CA VAL A 82 -6.75 -6.95 -0.96
C VAL A 82 -7.65 -7.87 -0.13
N VAL A 83 -7.16 -9.07 0.23
CA VAL A 83 -7.93 -9.99 1.08
C VAL A 83 -8.14 -9.37 2.46
N PHE A 84 -7.08 -8.87 3.12
CA PHE A 84 -7.20 -8.26 4.44
C PHE A 84 -8.10 -7.02 4.45
N ASP A 85 -8.05 -6.19 3.41
CA ASP A 85 -8.91 -5.00 3.25
C ASP A 85 -10.40 -5.37 3.15
N VAL A 86 -10.70 -6.41 2.37
CA VAL A 86 -12.05 -6.98 2.31
C VAL A 86 -12.48 -7.52 3.68
N GLU A 87 -11.57 -8.09 4.45
CA GLU A 87 -11.93 -8.65 5.76
C GLU A 87 -12.26 -7.56 6.78
N VAL A 88 -11.59 -6.40 6.70
CA VAL A 88 -11.91 -5.23 7.51
C VAL A 88 -13.34 -4.75 7.28
N ILE A 89 -13.87 -4.82 6.05
CA ILE A 89 -15.27 -4.44 5.80
C ILE A 89 -16.25 -5.35 6.54
N PHE A 90 -15.94 -6.63 6.70
CA PHE A 90 -16.78 -7.58 7.44
C PHE A 90 -16.71 -7.33 8.94
N VAL A 91 -15.51 -7.06 9.47
CA VAL A 91 -15.35 -6.67 10.88
C VAL A 91 -16.06 -5.36 11.19
N ALA A 92 -15.96 -4.35 10.31
CA ALA A 92 -16.67 -3.09 10.44
C ALA A 92 -18.19 -3.27 10.39
N SER A 93 -18.68 -4.11 9.45
CA SER A 93 -20.12 -4.43 9.35
C SER A 93 -20.64 -5.10 10.62
N TRP A 94 -19.88 -6.05 11.19
CA TRP A 94 -20.22 -6.63 12.48
C TRP A 94 -20.15 -5.60 13.62
N ALA A 95 -19.14 -4.73 13.65
CA ALA A 95 -18.99 -3.71 14.69
C ALA A 95 -20.21 -2.80 14.77
N VAL A 96 -20.74 -2.37 13.61
CA VAL A 96 -21.99 -1.59 13.51
C VAL A 96 -23.21 -2.37 14.03
N ALA A 97 -23.25 -3.68 13.84
CA ALA A 97 -24.36 -4.54 14.25
C ALA A 97 -24.12 -5.29 15.59
N SER A 98 -23.04 -4.95 16.32
CA SER A 98 -22.53 -5.73 17.45
C SER A 98 -23.56 -5.87 18.58
N ASP A 99 -24.31 -4.80 18.86
CA ASP A 99 -25.38 -4.76 19.85
C ASP A 99 -26.50 -5.80 19.60
N ARG A 100 -26.73 -6.17 18.33
CA ARG A 100 -27.79 -7.12 17.97
C ARG A 100 -27.32 -8.57 17.91
N LEU A 101 -26.04 -8.79 17.62
CA LEU A 101 -25.49 -10.13 17.39
C LEU A 101 -24.92 -10.78 18.66
N GLY A 102 -24.59 -9.97 19.68
CA GLY A 102 -24.10 -10.45 20.97
C GLY A 102 -22.92 -11.43 20.86
N TRP A 103 -22.90 -12.44 21.73
CA TRP A 103 -21.81 -13.40 21.83
C TRP A 103 -21.64 -14.27 20.56
N SER A 104 -22.73 -14.56 19.86
CA SER A 104 -22.69 -15.33 18.62
C SER A 104 -21.93 -14.58 17.53
N GLY A 105 -22.23 -13.29 17.31
CA GLY A 105 -21.48 -12.49 16.33
C GLY A 105 -20.02 -12.32 16.69
N PHE A 106 -19.74 -12.14 17.99
CA PHE A 106 -18.36 -12.07 18.47
C PHE A 106 -17.57 -13.35 18.11
N ALA A 107 -18.15 -14.53 18.36
CA ALA A 107 -17.52 -15.80 18.00
C ALA A 107 -17.25 -15.92 16.48
N HIS A 108 -18.18 -15.48 15.64
CA HIS A 108 -18.01 -15.48 14.18
C HIS A 108 -16.87 -14.56 13.73
N VAL A 109 -16.78 -13.35 14.27
CA VAL A 109 -15.69 -12.41 13.93
C VAL A 109 -14.35 -12.90 14.45
N CYS A 110 -14.28 -13.46 15.66
CA CYS A 110 -13.06 -14.07 16.16
C CYS A 110 -12.60 -15.23 15.28
N PHE A 111 -13.51 -16.10 14.84
CA PHE A 111 -13.21 -17.20 13.94
C PHE A 111 -12.69 -16.71 12.57
N PHE A 112 -13.32 -15.67 12.03
CA PHE A 112 -12.93 -15.04 10.77
C PHE A 112 -11.51 -14.47 10.84
N ILE A 113 -11.22 -13.66 11.86
CA ILE A 113 -9.88 -13.12 12.12
C ILE A 113 -8.85 -14.24 12.31
N PHE A 114 -9.23 -15.32 13.01
CA PHE A 114 -8.34 -16.46 13.25
C PHE A 114 -7.92 -17.15 11.95
N ILE A 115 -8.83 -17.37 11.00
CA ILE A 115 -8.50 -17.99 9.70
C ILE A 115 -7.49 -17.13 8.92
N LEU A 116 -7.70 -15.81 8.86
CA LEU A 116 -6.74 -14.91 8.22
C LEU A 116 -5.38 -14.91 8.92
N PHE A 117 -5.40 -14.92 10.25
CA PHE A 117 -4.18 -14.98 11.03
C PHE A 117 -3.38 -16.24 10.69
N LEU A 118 -4.04 -17.39 10.53
CA LEU A 118 -3.40 -18.62 10.04
C LEU A 118 -2.84 -18.46 8.62
N GLY A 119 -3.58 -17.82 7.71
CA GLY A 119 -3.10 -17.53 6.36
C GLY A 119 -1.86 -16.64 6.35
N LEU A 120 -1.83 -15.61 7.20
CA LEU A 120 -0.69 -14.73 7.39
C LEU A 120 0.52 -15.47 7.96
N VAL A 121 0.32 -16.29 9.00
CA VAL A 121 1.39 -17.11 9.57
C VAL A 121 1.95 -18.08 8.54
N HIS A 122 1.10 -18.68 7.71
CA HIS A 122 1.52 -19.60 6.66
C HIS A 122 2.38 -18.91 5.59
N ILE A 123 1.95 -17.77 5.05
CA ILE A 123 2.73 -17.05 4.03
C ILE A 123 4.04 -16.49 4.61
N TRP A 124 4.02 -16.06 5.87
CA TRP A 124 5.21 -15.61 6.59
C TRP A 124 6.22 -16.75 6.75
N LYS A 125 5.78 -17.94 7.19
CA LYS A 125 6.64 -19.13 7.28
C LYS A 125 7.17 -19.60 5.93
N THR A 126 6.41 -19.41 4.87
CA THR A 126 6.80 -19.80 3.50
C THR A 126 7.82 -18.83 2.89
N GLY A 127 8.09 -17.68 3.53
CA GLY A 127 8.99 -16.66 2.99
C GLY A 127 8.35 -15.85 1.85
N GLY A 128 7.02 -15.85 1.74
CA GLY A 128 6.31 -15.04 0.74
C GLY A 128 6.44 -13.53 0.98
N LEU A 129 6.88 -13.14 2.19
CA LEU A 129 7.22 -11.77 2.58
C LEU A 129 8.74 -11.49 2.56
N ASP A 130 9.57 -12.45 2.13
CA ASP A 130 11.02 -12.24 2.08
C ASP A 130 11.40 -11.40 0.86
N TRP A 131 12.14 -10.31 1.08
CA TRP A 131 12.61 -9.41 0.01
C TRP A 131 13.86 -9.91 -0.72
N GLU A 132 14.50 -10.97 -0.20
CA GLU A 132 15.66 -11.61 -0.81
C GLU A 132 15.29 -13.06 -1.16
N PRO A 133 14.91 -13.36 -2.42
CA PRO A 133 14.60 -14.71 -2.84
C PRO A 133 15.73 -15.67 -2.48
N ARG A 134 15.45 -16.79 -1.80
CA ARG A 134 16.47 -17.79 -1.41
C ARG A 134 17.35 -18.23 -2.58
N ALA A 135 16.77 -18.34 -3.77
CA ALA A 135 17.49 -18.63 -5.01
C ALA A 135 18.59 -17.59 -5.35
N GLN A 136 18.33 -16.30 -5.10
CA GLN A 136 19.33 -15.25 -5.32
C GLN A 136 20.44 -15.30 -4.26
N ARG A 137 20.11 -15.64 -3.01
CA ARG A 137 21.12 -15.87 -1.95
C ARG A 137 22.07 -17.01 -2.31
N GLU A 138 21.54 -18.13 -2.82
CA GLU A 138 22.34 -19.28 -3.22
C GLU A 138 23.26 -18.95 -4.40
N GLN A 139 22.74 -18.28 -5.43
CA GLN A 139 23.56 -17.82 -6.57
C GLN A 139 24.68 -16.88 -6.13
N ARG A 140 24.38 -15.91 -5.25
CA ARG A 140 25.38 -14.96 -4.74
C ARG A 140 26.45 -15.63 -3.87
N ARG A 141 26.08 -16.67 -3.10
CA ARG A 141 27.04 -17.48 -2.33
C ARG A 141 27.96 -18.28 -3.24
N ALA A 142 27.40 -19.01 -4.19
CA ALA A 142 28.18 -19.78 -5.16
C ALA A 142 29.16 -18.89 -5.96
N GLN A 143 28.71 -17.70 -6.38
CA GLN A 143 29.58 -16.74 -7.07
C GLN A 143 30.70 -16.19 -6.18
N ASN A 144 30.42 -15.92 -4.90
CA ASN A 144 31.44 -15.48 -3.94
C ASN A 144 32.46 -16.58 -3.63
N ASP A 145 32.04 -17.84 -3.56
CA ASP A 145 32.94 -18.98 -3.30
C ASP A 145 33.90 -19.18 -4.48
N GLN A 146 33.41 -19.13 -5.72
CA GLN A 146 34.26 -19.13 -6.92
C GLN A 146 35.28 -17.98 -6.93
N ARG A 147 34.87 -16.78 -6.50
CA ARG A 147 35.76 -15.61 -6.42
C ARG A 147 36.87 -15.78 -5.39
N ARG A 148 36.59 -16.49 -4.29
CA ARG A 148 37.59 -16.82 -3.25
C ARG A 148 38.59 -17.87 -3.73
N GLU A 149 38.11 -18.88 -4.45
CA GLU A 149 38.97 -19.90 -5.05
C GLU A 149 39.91 -19.30 -6.11
N GLN A 150 39.40 -18.43 -6.98
CA GLN A 150 40.22 -17.74 -7.99
C GLN A 150 41.23 -16.77 -7.38
N GLY A 151 40.87 -16.03 -6.32
CA GLY A 151 41.78 -15.09 -5.64
C GLY A 151 42.84 -15.76 -4.76
N SER A 152 42.71 -17.06 -4.49
CA SER A 152 43.71 -17.84 -3.72
C SER A 152 44.73 -18.55 -4.62
N ALA A 153 44.49 -18.56 -5.94
CA ALA A 153 45.32 -19.21 -6.97
C ALA A 153 46.28 -18.24 -7.70
N THR A 154 46.31 -16.97 -7.29
CA THR A 154 47.21 -15.90 -7.77
C THR A 154 48.03 -15.35 -6.62
#